data_AF-A0A9D4FVK3-F1
#
_entry.id   AF-A0A9D4FVK3-F1
#
_cell.length_a   1.000
_cell.length_b   1.000
_cell.length_c   1.000
_cell.angle_alpha   90.00
_cell.angle_beta   90.00
_cell.angle_gamma   90.00
#
_symmetry.space_group_name_H-M   'P 1'
#
loop_
_entity.id
_entity.type
_entity.pdbx_description
1 polymer ?
#
loop_
_entity_poly.entity_id
_entity_poly.type
_entity_poly.pdbx_seq_one_letter_code
_entity_poly.pdbx_strand_id
1 'polypeptide(L)'
;MENIKIAEFMIRARGLNRRSVIAGKSTHNQRIERLWRDVFEGVLCFYYDLFHFMEENEILDPLDETHIYALQFVFKDRINEKLQLWKMAWARHRLRTARSSPLRLFTEGSLNCPVDMPDADLDMYGVEGNIELNSAEMNDTRPALGALDLQITDDCRQELDRYCSPNWNSNNYGIDIYIKTVEIIGRQML
;
A
#
# COMPACT_ATOMS: atom_id res chain seq x y z
N MET A 1 11.91 -9.74 -22.92
CA MET A 1 12.14 -8.67 -21.92
C MET A 1 10.77 -8.36 -21.34
N GLU A 2 10.62 -8.37 -20.02
CA GLU A 2 9.40 -7.92 -19.36
C GLU A 2 9.34 -6.38 -19.47
N ASN A 3 8.15 -5.77 -19.56
CA ASN A 3 7.98 -4.31 -19.63
C ASN A 3 8.55 -3.59 -20.88
N ILE A 4 8.54 -4.25 -22.05
CA ILE A 4 9.03 -3.68 -23.34
C ILE A 4 8.37 -2.33 -23.66
N LYS A 5 7.06 -2.21 -23.45
CA LYS A 5 6.33 -0.96 -23.74
C LYS A 5 6.81 0.21 -22.86
N ILE A 6 7.10 -0.04 -21.59
CA ILE A 6 7.65 0.96 -20.67
C ILE A 6 9.08 1.31 -21.10
N ALA A 7 9.88 0.32 -21.47
CA ALA A 7 11.24 0.54 -21.98
C ALA A 7 11.25 1.44 -23.23
N GLU A 8 10.39 1.16 -24.20
CA GLU A 8 10.24 1.98 -25.42
C GLU A 8 9.79 3.41 -25.10
N PHE A 9 8.84 3.57 -24.17
CA PHE A 9 8.39 4.88 -23.72
C PHE A 9 9.55 5.67 -23.07
N MET A 10 10.29 5.07 -22.14
CA MET A 10 11.41 5.74 -21.47
C MET A 10 12.54 6.11 -22.43
N ILE A 11 12.83 5.25 -23.43
CA ILE A 11 13.81 5.55 -24.48
C ILE A 11 13.32 6.72 -25.36
N ARG A 12 12.03 6.74 -25.71
CA ARG A 12 11.45 7.82 -26.52
C ARG A 12 11.44 9.16 -25.76
N ALA A 13 11.10 9.15 -24.47
CA ALA A 13 11.02 10.35 -23.65
C ALA A 13 12.41 10.91 -23.26
N ARG A 14 13.38 10.03 -22.94
CA ARG A 14 14.69 10.46 -22.40
C ARG A 14 15.85 10.36 -23.39
N GLY A 15 15.64 9.75 -24.55
CA GLY A 15 16.65 9.53 -25.59
C GLY A 15 17.43 8.21 -25.44
N LEU A 16 18.00 7.76 -26.56
CA LEU A 16 18.84 6.57 -26.66
C LEU A 16 20.17 6.76 -25.88
N ASN A 17 20.75 5.65 -25.38
CA ASN A 17 22.06 5.59 -24.71
C ASN A 17 22.21 6.33 -23.37
N ARG A 18 21.12 6.78 -22.72
CA ARG A 18 21.19 7.36 -21.36
C ARG A 18 21.03 6.36 -20.22
N ARG A 19 21.04 5.05 -20.54
CA ARG A 19 20.65 3.98 -19.60
C ARG A 19 19.25 4.21 -19.02
N SER A 20 18.34 4.75 -19.83
CA SER A 20 16.95 5.08 -19.46
C SER A 20 16.10 3.87 -19.09
N VAL A 21 16.61 2.66 -19.37
CA VAL A 21 15.94 1.38 -19.11
C VAL A 21 16.93 0.44 -18.46
N ILE A 22 16.52 -0.14 -17.34
CA ILE A 22 17.26 -1.22 -16.68
C ILE A 22 16.82 -2.53 -17.33
N ALA A 23 17.68 -3.08 -18.19
CA ALA A 23 17.45 -4.34 -18.88
C ALA A 23 18.22 -5.48 -18.19
N GLY A 24 17.56 -6.61 -17.90
CA GLY A 24 18.19 -7.78 -17.27
C GLY A 24 17.18 -8.86 -16.86
N LYS A 25 17.66 -10.00 -16.36
CA LYS A 25 16.80 -11.03 -15.73
C LYS A 25 16.23 -10.46 -14.43
N SER A 26 14.93 -10.64 -14.19
CA SER A 26 14.22 -10.20 -12.96
C SER A 26 14.69 -10.92 -11.68
N THR A 27 15.68 -11.82 -11.79
CA THR A 27 16.38 -12.44 -10.65
C THR A 27 17.15 -11.44 -9.76
N HIS A 28 17.25 -10.18 -10.17
CA HIS A 28 17.85 -9.09 -9.40
C HIS A 28 16.84 -8.29 -8.54
N ASN A 29 15.54 -8.65 -8.54
CA ASN A 29 14.54 -7.97 -7.73
C ASN A 29 14.59 -8.32 -6.23
N GLN A 30 15.59 -9.08 -5.81
CA GLN A 30 15.80 -9.54 -4.42
C GLN A 30 15.73 -8.43 -3.37
N ARG A 31 16.09 -7.20 -3.75
CA ARG A 31 16.02 -6.05 -2.83
C ARG A 31 14.59 -5.62 -2.56
N ILE A 32 13.74 -5.58 -3.59
CA ILE A 32 12.31 -5.28 -3.44
C ILE A 32 11.63 -6.43 -2.71
N GLU A 33 11.92 -7.69 -3.05
CA GLU A 33 11.39 -8.86 -2.33
C GLU A 33 11.78 -8.88 -0.85
N ARG A 34 13.04 -8.52 -0.52
CA ARG A 34 13.46 -8.38 0.87
C ARG A 34 12.75 -7.22 1.57
N LEU A 35 12.58 -6.08 0.89
CA LEU A 35 11.81 -4.96 1.42
C LEU A 35 10.36 -5.37 1.73
N TRP A 36 9.70 -6.10 0.84
CA TRP A 36 8.35 -6.62 1.07
C TRP A 36 8.27 -7.52 2.30
N ARG A 37 9.26 -8.39 2.52
CA ARG A 37 9.35 -9.17 3.77
C ARG A 37 9.53 -8.27 4.99
N ASP A 38 10.43 -7.29 4.94
CA ASP A 38 10.65 -6.38 6.07
C ASP A 38 9.37 -5.55 6.39
N VAL A 39 8.60 -5.16 5.38
CA VAL A 39 7.29 -4.48 5.54
C VAL A 39 6.27 -5.40 6.18
N PHE A 40 6.20 -6.65 5.71
CA PHE A 40 5.29 -7.63 6.26
C PHE A 40 5.62 -7.92 7.73
N GLU A 41 6.85 -8.31 8.03
CA GLU A 41 7.31 -8.60 9.40
C GLU A 41 7.23 -7.39 10.32
N GLY A 42 7.46 -6.18 9.80
CA GLY A 42 7.50 -4.96 10.60
C GLY A 42 6.15 -4.29 10.85
N VAL A 43 5.14 -4.55 10.01
CA VAL A 43 3.84 -3.88 10.09
C VAL A 43 2.67 -4.82 9.82
N LEU A 44 2.67 -5.52 8.68
CA LEU A 44 1.47 -6.18 8.19
C LEU A 44 1.16 -7.51 8.89
N CYS A 45 2.17 -8.19 9.46
CA CYS A 45 2.00 -9.48 10.15
C CYS A 45 0.96 -9.40 11.27
N PHE A 46 0.96 -8.30 12.03
CA PHE A 46 -0.03 -8.08 13.09
C PHE A 46 -1.45 -8.02 12.54
N TYR A 47 -1.68 -7.28 11.46
CA TYR A 47 -3.01 -7.15 10.85
C TYR A 47 -3.43 -8.44 10.15
N TYR A 48 -2.49 -9.15 9.56
CA TYR A 48 -2.70 -10.47 8.97
C TYR A 48 -3.22 -11.46 10.02
N ASP A 49 -2.53 -11.57 11.16
CA ASP A 49 -2.95 -12.44 12.26
C ASP A 49 -4.28 -12.00 12.88
N LEU A 50 -4.49 -10.67 13.03
CA LEU A 50 -5.73 -10.10 13.55
C LEU A 50 -6.93 -10.43 12.66
N PHE A 51 -6.81 -10.28 11.34
CA PHE A 51 -7.91 -10.52 10.42
C PHE A 51 -8.22 -12.01 10.28
N HIS A 52 -7.20 -12.87 10.28
CA HIS A 52 -7.43 -14.32 10.35
C HIS A 52 -8.10 -14.72 11.66
N PHE A 53 -7.71 -14.14 12.79
CA PHE A 53 -8.42 -14.36 14.05
C PHE A 53 -9.89 -13.93 13.96
N MET A 54 -10.19 -12.78 13.33
CA MET A 54 -11.57 -12.34 13.15
C MET A 54 -12.37 -13.26 12.23
N GLU A 55 -11.77 -13.77 11.17
CA GLU A 55 -12.37 -14.72 10.23
C GLU A 55 -12.67 -16.08 10.91
N GLU A 56 -11.68 -16.64 11.63
CA GLU A 56 -11.83 -17.92 12.35
C GLU A 56 -12.89 -17.89 13.45
N ASN A 57 -13.17 -16.70 14.00
CA ASN A 57 -14.18 -16.50 15.05
C ASN A 57 -15.53 -15.99 14.50
N GLU A 58 -15.74 -16.05 13.18
CA GLU A 58 -16.99 -15.60 12.52
C GLU A 58 -17.34 -14.12 12.78
N ILE A 59 -16.33 -13.29 13.11
CA ILE A 59 -16.47 -11.84 13.30
C ILE A 59 -16.38 -11.13 11.94
N LEU A 60 -15.50 -11.61 11.06
CA LEU A 60 -15.26 -11.09 9.72
C LEU A 60 -15.72 -12.11 8.68
N ASP A 61 -16.66 -11.74 7.82
CA ASP A 61 -16.97 -12.49 6.61
C ASP A 61 -16.26 -11.85 5.40
N PRO A 62 -15.26 -12.50 4.79
CA PRO A 62 -14.55 -11.96 3.63
C PRO A 62 -15.40 -11.97 2.34
N LEU A 63 -16.54 -12.67 2.33
CA LEU A 63 -17.46 -12.73 1.20
C LEU A 63 -18.55 -11.64 1.25
N ASP A 64 -18.71 -10.96 2.39
CA ASP A 64 -19.67 -9.88 2.57
C ASP A 64 -19.00 -8.51 2.30
N GLU A 65 -19.51 -7.80 1.29
CA GLU A 65 -19.02 -6.47 0.91
C GLU A 65 -19.13 -5.44 2.04
N THR A 66 -20.13 -5.56 2.93
CA THR A 66 -20.30 -4.72 4.13
C THR A 66 -19.14 -4.91 5.08
N HIS A 67 -18.75 -6.16 5.30
CA HIS A 67 -17.62 -6.51 6.16
C HIS A 67 -16.30 -6.02 5.56
N ILE A 68 -16.10 -6.17 4.24
CA ILE A 68 -14.91 -5.65 3.55
C ILE A 68 -14.85 -4.11 3.63
N TYR A 69 -15.97 -3.43 3.41
CA TYR A 69 -16.04 -1.97 3.55
C TYR A 69 -15.71 -1.53 4.97
N ALA A 70 -16.34 -2.14 5.98
CA ALA A 70 -16.09 -1.83 7.38
C ALA A 70 -14.63 -2.05 7.77
N LEU A 71 -14.02 -3.13 7.26
CA LEU A 71 -12.61 -3.43 7.47
C LEU A 71 -11.71 -2.33 6.89
N GLN A 72 -11.98 -1.89 5.66
CA GLN A 72 -11.24 -0.80 5.03
C GLN A 72 -11.44 0.52 5.77
N PHE A 73 -12.66 0.86 6.17
CA PHE A 73 -12.96 2.09 6.90
C PHE A 73 -12.19 2.18 8.22
N VAL A 74 -12.17 1.09 9.00
CA VAL A 74 -11.56 1.10 10.34
C VAL A 74 -10.04 0.98 10.32
N PHE A 75 -9.48 0.13 9.44
CA PHE A 75 -8.08 -0.26 9.52
C PHE A 75 -7.17 0.39 8.48
N LYS A 76 -7.69 0.90 7.35
CA LYS A 76 -6.85 1.45 6.27
C LYS A 76 -5.97 2.60 6.75
N ASP A 77 -6.56 3.58 7.43
CA ASP A 77 -5.81 4.75 7.91
C ASP A 77 -4.80 4.36 9.00
N ARG A 78 -5.15 3.38 9.84
CA ARG A 78 -4.24 2.83 10.86
C ARG A 78 -3.05 2.10 10.26
N ILE A 79 -3.29 1.25 9.28
CA ILE A 79 -2.22 0.55 8.56
C ILE A 79 -1.31 1.59 7.87
N ASN A 80 -1.90 2.60 7.22
CA ASN A 80 -1.13 3.68 6.58
C ASN A 80 -0.26 4.44 7.59
N GLU A 81 -0.80 4.80 8.75
CA GLU A 81 -0.05 5.47 9.83
C GLU A 81 1.16 4.62 10.26
N LYS A 82 0.95 3.32 10.51
CA LYS A 82 2.03 2.40 10.90
C LYS A 82 3.07 2.21 9.79
N LEU A 83 2.62 2.13 8.53
CA LEU A 83 3.51 2.08 7.37
C LEU A 83 4.36 3.34 7.24
N GLN A 84 3.82 4.54 7.50
CA GLN A 84 4.60 5.77 7.49
C GLN A 84 5.65 5.79 8.60
N LEU A 85 5.28 5.39 9.82
CA LEU A 85 6.22 5.28 10.94
C LEU A 85 7.33 4.27 10.64
N TRP A 86 6.97 3.10 10.13
CA TRP A 86 7.93 2.08 9.72
C TRP A 86 8.84 2.57 8.61
N LYS A 87 8.31 3.24 7.57
CA LYS A 87 9.10 3.83 6.48
C LYS A 87 10.14 4.81 7.02
N MET A 88 9.75 5.67 7.97
CA MET A 88 10.65 6.62 8.61
C MET A 88 11.75 5.93 9.43
N ALA A 89 11.43 4.85 10.14
CA ALA A 89 12.40 4.08 10.93
C ALA A 89 13.35 3.30 10.00
N TRP A 90 12.80 2.59 9.02
CA TRP A 90 13.55 1.82 8.04
C TRP A 90 14.46 2.73 7.21
N ALA A 91 14.04 3.92 6.78
CA ALA A 91 14.93 4.84 6.06
C ALA A 91 16.19 5.23 6.85
N ARG A 92 16.14 5.20 8.18
CA ARG A 92 17.24 5.58 9.08
C ARG A 92 18.01 4.38 9.65
N HIS A 93 17.55 3.15 9.44
CA HIS A 93 18.22 1.96 9.96
C HIS A 93 19.61 1.79 9.33
N ARG A 94 20.54 1.18 10.06
CA ARG A 94 21.90 0.97 9.56
C ARG A 94 21.97 -0.31 8.72
N LEU A 95 22.32 -0.19 7.44
CA LEU A 95 22.62 -1.33 6.59
C LEU A 95 24.00 -1.89 6.96
N ARG A 96 24.06 -3.18 7.33
CA ARG A 96 25.31 -3.84 7.74
C ARG A 96 26.39 -3.76 6.65
N THR A 97 26.02 -4.01 5.40
CA THR A 97 26.96 -4.08 4.27
C THR A 97 27.49 -2.69 3.87
N ALA A 98 26.64 -1.67 3.93
CA ALA A 98 27.01 -0.30 3.54
C ALA A 98 27.51 0.54 4.73
N ARG A 99 27.38 0.04 5.96
CA ARG A 99 27.71 0.73 7.24
C ARG A 99 27.04 2.11 7.42
N SER A 100 26.02 2.42 6.61
CA SER A 100 25.29 3.68 6.55
C SER A 100 23.78 3.40 6.47
N SER A 101 22.93 4.42 6.57
CA SER A 101 21.47 4.26 6.42
C SER A 101 21.02 4.43 4.98
N PRO A 102 19.88 3.83 4.56
CA PRO A 102 19.32 4.05 3.23
C PRO A 102 19.18 5.54 2.88
N LEU A 103 18.67 6.34 3.82
CA LEU A 103 18.52 7.78 3.65
C LEU A 103 19.87 8.46 3.42
N ARG A 104 20.88 8.13 4.22
CA ARG A 104 22.20 8.73 4.09
C ARG A 104 22.88 8.36 2.77
N LEU A 105 22.78 7.09 2.34
CA LEU A 105 23.30 6.65 1.05
C LEU A 105 22.60 7.36 -0.12
N PHE A 106 21.29 7.55 -0.01
CA PHE A 106 20.53 8.30 -1.00
C PHE A 106 20.98 9.75 -1.06
N THR A 107 21.04 10.46 0.08
CA THR A 107 21.50 11.85 0.14
C THR A 107 22.93 12.02 -0.38
N GLU A 108 23.86 11.16 0.03
CA GLU A 108 25.25 11.17 -0.45
C GLU A 108 25.31 10.87 -1.96
N GLY A 109 24.49 9.94 -2.45
CA GLY A 109 24.38 9.64 -3.88
C GLY A 109 23.89 10.82 -4.71
N SER A 110 22.82 11.48 -4.25
CA SER A 110 22.24 12.66 -4.91
C SER A 110 23.19 13.85 -4.96
N LEU A 111 24.00 14.06 -3.91
CA LEU A 111 25.00 15.14 -3.86
C LEU A 111 26.20 14.87 -4.78
N ASN A 112 26.69 13.63 -4.81
CA ASN A 112 27.89 13.27 -5.56
C ASN A 112 27.63 13.02 -7.05
N CYS A 113 26.41 12.63 -7.40
CA CYS A 113 25.98 12.44 -8.78
C CYS A 113 24.57 13.01 -8.93
N PRO A 114 24.44 14.34 -9.15
CA PRO A 114 23.15 14.96 -9.39
C PRO A 114 22.53 14.32 -10.63
N VAL A 115 21.48 13.54 -10.42
CA VAL A 115 20.63 13.09 -11.52
C VAL A 115 19.69 14.25 -11.77
N ASP A 116 19.68 14.80 -12.99
CA ASP A 116 18.60 15.70 -13.42
C ASP A 116 17.30 14.90 -13.31
N MET A 117 16.60 15.07 -12.19
CA MET A 117 15.25 14.61 -11.97
C MET A 117 14.37 15.83 -12.23
N PRO A 118 13.70 15.93 -13.39
CA PRO A 118 12.68 16.95 -13.60
C PRO A 118 11.68 16.89 -12.44
N ASP A 119 11.32 18.02 -11.84
CA ASP A 119 10.37 18.08 -10.71
C ASP A 119 9.09 17.26 -10.97
N ALA A 120 8.62 17.25 -12.23
CA ALA A 120 7.45 16.49 -12.67
C ALA A 120 7.57 14.96 -12.51
N ASP A 121 8.79 14.40 -12.53
CA ASP A 121 9.02 12.96 -12.35
C ASP A 121 8.99 12.54 -10.88
N LEU A 122 9.21 13.48 -9.94
CA LEU A 122 9.23 13.19 -8.51
C LEU A 122 7.83 12.93 -7.98
N ASP A 123 6.84 13.69 -8.46
CA ASP A 123 5.43 13.55 -8.11
C ASP A 123 4.83 12.22 -8.64
N MET A 124 5.43 11.65 -9.68
CA MET A 124 5.02 10.37 -10.27
C MET A 124 5.88 9.18 -9.81
N TYR A 125 6.92 9.42 -9.01
CA TYR A 125 7.85 8.40 -8.55
C TYR A 125 7.17 7.45 -7.54
N GLY A 126 6.94 6.21 -7.95
CA GLY A 126 6.26 5.20 -7.14
C GLY A 126 4.77 5.02 -7.45
N VAL A 127 4.25 5.73 -8.47
CA VAL A 127 2.95 5.41 -9.07
C VAL A 127 3.18 4.26 -10.06
N GLU A 128 2.74 3.05 -9.72
CA GLU A 128 2.74 1.92 -10.66
C GLU A 128 1.69 2.15 -11.74
N GLY A 129 2.11 2.73 -12.86
CA GLY A 129 1.34 2.78 -14.11
C GLY A 129 0.18 3.78 -14.11
N ASN A 130 -0.20 4.20 -15.31
CA ASN A 130 -1.54 4.74 -15.53
C ASN A 130 -2.52 3.65 -15.11
N ILE A 131 -3.24 3.86 -14.01
CA ILE A 131 -4.44 3.09 -13.67
C ILE A 131 -5.54 3.53 -14.66
N GLU A 132 -5.36 3.19 -15.94
CA GLU A 132 -6.50 3.04 -16.82
C GLU A 132 -7.13 1.70 -16.43
N LEU A 133 -8.22 1.77 -15.68
CA LEU A 133 -9.07 0.66 -15.20
C LEU A 133 -9.63 -0.25 -16.33
N ASN A 134 -9.14 -0.13 -17.57
CA ASN A 134 -9.61 -0.84 -18.74
C ASN A 134 -8.44 -1.44 -19.53
N SER A 135 -7.77 -2.45 -18.97
CA SER A 135 -7.27 -3.61 -19.73
C SER A 135 -6.58 -4.58 -18.79
N ALA A 136 -7.39 -5.36 -18.09
CA ALA A 136 -6.93 -6.59 -17.46
C ALA A 136 -6.37 -7.51 -18.55
N GLU A 137 -5.15 -8.00 -18.33
CA GLU A 137 -4.70 -9.39 -18.54
C GLU A 137 -3.18 -9.44 -18.38
N MET A 138 -2.72 -9.27 -17.14
CA MET A 138 -1.44 -9.82 -16.72
C MET A 138 -1.74 -10.70 -15.53
N ASN A 139 -1.21 -11.93 -15.55
CA ASN A 139 -1.31 -12.97 -14.52
C ASN A 139 -0.67 -12.52 -13.20
N ASP A 140 -1.14 -11.41 -12.64
CA ASP A 140 -0.83 -11.04 -11.27
C ASP A 140 -1.78 -11.84 -10.39
N THR A 141 -1.20 -12.71 -9.57
CA THR A 141 -1.97 -13.51 -8.60
C THR A 141 -2.45 -12.64 -7.44
N ARG A 142 -2.15 -11.34 -7.48
CA ARG A 142 -2.66 -10.35 -6.53
C ARG A 142 -4.16 -10.17 -6.77
N PRO A 143 -5.00 -10.40 -5.75
CA PRO A 143 -6.41 -10.08 -5.86
C PRO A 143 -6.53 -8.58 -6.11
N ALA A 144 -7.03 -8.22 -7.30
CA ALA A 144 -7.46 -6.87 -7.57
C ALA A 144 -8.71 -6.63 -6.71
N LEU A 145 -8.57 -5.86 -5.63
CA LEU A 145 -9.73 -5.38 -4.88
C LEU A 145 -10.51 -4.48 -5.84
N GLY A 146 -11.66 -4.97 -6.32
CA GLY A 146 -12.61 -4.16 -7.08
C GLY A 146 -12.97 -2.91 -6.28
N ALA A 147 -13.28 -1.81 -6.96
CA ALA A 147 -13.85 -0.66 -6.29
C ALA A 147 -15.14 -1.13 -5.58
N LEU A 148 -15.15 -1.06 -4.24
CA LEU A 148 -16.35 -1.38 -3.46
C LEU A 148 -17.44 -0.39 -3.85
N ASP A 149 -18.47 -0.87 -4.53
CA ASP A 149 -19.61 -0.07 -4.99
C ASP A 149 -20.72 -0.02 -3.92
N LEU A 150 -20.32 0.05 -2.64
CA LEU A 150 -21.27 0.31 -1.56
C LEU A 150 -21.71 1.78 -1.65
N GLN A 151 -22.90 2.00 -2.18
CA GLN A 151 -23.58 3.31 -2.17
C GLN A 151 -24.09 3.62 -0.76
N ILE A 152 -23.17 3.98 0.14
CA ILE A 152 -23.52 4.42 1.49
C ILE A 152 -24.14 5.81 1.42
N THR A 153 -25.34 5.99 1.99
CA THR A 153 -25.99 7.31 2.05
C THR A 153 -25.21 8.24 2.97
N ASP A 154 -25.25 9.54 2.69
CA ASP A 154 -24.52 10.58 3.44
C ASP A 154 -24.82 10.56 4.95
N ASP A 155 -26.03 10.15 5.36
CA ASP A 155 -26.42 10.04 6.77
C ASP A 155 -25.61 8.96 7.52
N CYS A 156 -25.34 7.83 6.89
CA CYS A 156 -24.52 6.77 7.49
C CYS A 156 -23.05 7.16 7.53
N ARG A 157 -22.55 7.89 6.51
CA ARG A 157 -21.19 8.44 6.58
C ARG A 157 -21.03 9.39 7.78
N GLN A 158 -22.01 10.25 8.04
CA GLN A 158 -21.98 11.12 9.22
C GLN A 158 -22.05 10.32 10.53
N GLU A 159 -22.86 9.26 10.57
CA GLU A 159 -22.95 8.40 11.76
C GLU A 159 -21.64 7.65 12.02
N LEU A 160 -21.00 7.14 10.97
CA LEU A 160 -19.69 6.51 11.02
C LEU A 160 -18.61 7.48 11.50
N ASP A 161 -18.55 8.70 10.96
CA ASP A 161 -17.57 9.71 11.39
C ASP A 161 -17.76 10.10 12.87
N ARG A 162 -19.02 10.13 13.34
CA ARG A 162 -19.36 10.49 14.71
C ARG A 162 -19.01 9.41 15.73
N TYR A 163 -19.26 8.14 15.42
CA TYR A 163 -19.11 7.03 16.37
C TYR A 163 -17.85 6.19 16.17
N CYS A 164 -17.29 6.19 14.96
CA CYS A 164 -16.14 5.39 14.55
C CYS A 164 -15.04 6.32 14.02
N SER A 165 -14.54 7.22 14.87
CA SER A 165 -13.48 8.15 14.49
C SER A 165 -12.20 7.41 14.09
N PRO A 166 -11.49 7.80 13.01
CA PRO A 166 -10.30 7.10 12.51
C PRO A 166 -9.14 7.05 13.51
N ASN A 167 -9.11 7.99 14.47
CA ASN A 167 -8.12 8.06 15.56
C ASN A 167 -8.56 7.32 16.84
N TRP A 168 -9.36 6.28 16.69
CA TRP A 168 -9.86 5.50 17.80
C TRP A 168 -8.77 4.86 18.69
N ASN A 169 -8.98 4.83 20.01
CA ASN A 169 -8.12 4.12 20.94
C ASN A 169 -8.90 2.93 21.52
N SER A 170 -8.71 1.75 20.92
CA SER A 170 -9.42 0.52 21.31
C SER A 170 -8.50 -0.38 22.13
N ASN A 171 -9.06 -0.93 23.21
CA ASN A 171 -8.40 -1.97 24.01
C ASN A 171 -8.50 -3.37 23.38
N ASN A 172 -9.31 -3.52 22.32
CA ASN A 172 -9.50 -4.78 21.59
C ASN A 172 -9.00 -4.66 20.14
N TYR A 173 -7.89 -3.95 19.95
CA TYR A 173 -7.22 -3.81 18.66
C TYR A 173 -8.09 -3.27 17.51
N GLY A 174 -9.21 -2.60 17.81
CA GLY A 174 -10.15 -2.05 16.83
C GLY A 174 -11.32 -2.97 16.44
N ILE A 175 -11.37 -4.20 16.96
CA ILE A 175 -12.46 -5.15 16.66
C ILE A 175 -13.83 -4.60 17.11
N ASP A 176 -13.89 -3.94 18.26
CA ASP A 176 -15.11 -3.31 18.77
C ASP A 176 -15.65 -2.20 17.87
N ILE A 177 -14.76 -1.51 17.15
CA ILE A 177 -15.10 -0.41 16.26
C ILE A 177 -15.51 -0.95 14.91
N TYR A 178 -14.81 -1.99 14.45
CA TYR A 178 -15.22 -2.78 13.31
C TYR A 178 -16.65 -3.32 13.47
N ILE A 179 -16.97 -3.96 14.60
CA ILE A 179 -18.33 -4.49 14.87
C ILE A 179 -19.36 -3.37 14.82
N LYS A 180 -19.10 -2.22 15.45
CA LYS A 180 -19.99 -1.05 15.38
C LYS A 180 -20.16 -0.52 13.95
N THR A 181 -19.08 -0.50 13.17
CA THR A 181 -19.11 -0.06 11.77
C THR A 181 -20.00 -0.98 10.94
N VAL A 182 -19.85 -2.30 11.09
CA VAL A 182 -20.71 -3.31 10.45
C VAL A 182 -22.18 -3.12 10.87
N GLU A 183 -22.44 -2.89 12.16
CA GLU A 183 -23.80 -2.68 12.66
C GLU A 183 -24.45 -1.41 12.06
N ILE A 184 -23.72 -0.31 11.98
CA ILE A 184 -24.23 0.96 11.40
C ILE A 184 -24.53 0.78 9.90
N ILE A 185 -23.63 0.15 9.16
CA ILE A 185 -23.82 -0.06 7.71
C ILE A 185 -24.96 -1.07 7.46
N GLY A 186 -25.03 -2.15 8.24
CA GLY A 186 -26.06 -3.17 8.12
C GLY A 186 -27.47 -2.65 8.39
N ARG A 187 -27.63 -1.66 9.28
CA ARG A 187 -28.92 -0.98 9.52
C ARG A 187 -29.44 -0.19 8.33
N GLN A 188 -28.56 0.19 7.40
CA GLN A 188 -28.92 1.02 6.24
C GLN A 188 -29.27 0.19 5.01
N MET A 189 -28.86 -1.08 4.95
CA MET A 189 -29.16 -2.00 3.83
C MET A 189 -30.46 -2.80 4.01
N LEU A 190 -31.17 -2.64 5.13
CA LEU A 190 -32.50 -3.21 5.40
C LEU A 190 -33.60 -2.17 5.17
#